data_AF-A0AA43JNY0-F1
#
_entry.id   AF-A0AA43JNY0-F1
#
_cell.length_a   1.000
_cell.length_b   1.000
_cell.length_c   1.000
_cell.angle_alpha   90.00
_cell.angle_beta   90.00
_cell.angle_gamma   90.00
#
_symmetry.space_group_name_H-M   'P 1'
#
loop_
_entity.id
_entity.type
_entity.pdbx_description
1 polymer ?
#
loop_
_entity_poly.entity_id
_entity_poly.type
_entity_poly.pdbx_seq_one_letter_code
_entity_poly.pdbx_strand_id
1 'polypeptide(L)'
;MEQKIMSAKTLVLVTRPLGENPDEYARLVLKEADHVILMQDGVFNGSSLFRHMSPYGVPGGHRAAHDPSAESGDWPGNCFAMKEDTAIRGGKAGIKLIDYPELVEAVAAHQKIITL
;
A
#
# COMPACT_ATOMS: atom_id res chain seq x y z
N MET A 1 19.94 12.77 -24.14
CA MET A 1 19.35 13.48 -22.98
C MET A 1 18.87 12.41 -22.03
N GLU A 2 19.74 11.98 -21.11
CA GLU A 2 19.43 10.91 -20.17
C GLU A 2 18.48 11.46 -19.10
N GLN A 3 17.26 10.91 -19.02
CA GLN A 3 16.36 11.21 -17.91
C GLN A 3 16.96 10.60 -16.65
N LYS A 4 17.55 11.45 -15.81
CA LYS A 4 18.00 11.11 -14.47
C LYS A 4 16.77 10.62 -13.70
N ILE A 5 16.66 9.31 -13.49
CA ILE A 5 15.62 8.71 -12.66
C ILE A 5 15.76 9.37 -11.28
N MET A 6 14.79 10.23 -10.92
CA MET A 6 14.74 10.79 -9.58
C MET A 6 14.40 9.64 -8.65
N SER A 7 15.40 9.16 -7.91
CA SER A 7 15.24 8.09 -6.93
C SER A 7 14.11 8.45 -5.96
N ALA A 8 13.08 7.61 -5.91
CA ALA A 8 12.08 7.63 -4.86
C ALA A 8 12.78 7.29 -3.53
N LYS A 9 12.43 7.97 -2.45
CA LYS A 9 13.22 7.91 -1.22
C LYS A 9 12.85 6.70 -0.37
N THR A 10 11.56 6.43 -0.21
CA THR A 10 11.07 5.44 0.78
C THR A 10 10.10 4.45 0.16
N LEU A 11 10.48 3.17 0.18
CA LEU A 11 9.59 2.03 -0.06
C LEU A 11 9.12 1.47 1.28
N VAL A 12 7.81 1.26 1.43
CA VAL A 12 7.24 0.57 2.59
C VAL A 12 6.73 -0.80 2.17
N LEU A 13 7.22 -1.84 2.83
CA LEU A 13 6.75 -3.21 2.68
C LEU A 13 5.80 -3.52 3.83
N VAL A 14 4.54 -3.82 3.54
CA VAL A 14 3.55 -4.24 4.55
C VAL A 14 3.39 -5.74 4.45
N THR A 15 3.87 -6.45 5.47
CA THR A 15 3.91 -7.92 5.51
C THR A 15 2.77 -8.54 6.31
N ARG A 16 2.10 -7.73 7.15
CA ARG A 16 1.01 -8.16 8.03
C ARG A 16 -0.22 -7.27 7.91
N PRO A 17 -1.41 -7.74 8.30
CA PRO A 17 -2.57 -6.89 8.46
C PRO A 17 -2.28 -5.81 9.50
N LEU A 18 -2.55 -4.54 9.17
CA LEU A 18 -2.27 -3.40 10.06
C LEU A 18 -3.33 -3.25 11.17
N GLY A 19 -4.38 -4.09 11.15
CA GLY A 19 -5.55 -3.99 12.03
C GLY A 19 -6.43 -2.78 11.69
N GLU A 20 -7.55 -2.63 12.39
CA GLU A 20 -8.42 -1.44 12.25
C GLU A 20 -7.75 -0.18 12.81
N ASN A 21 -6.81 -0.35 13.75
CA ASN A 21 -6.06 0.73 14.40
C ASN A 21 -4.54 0.47 14.43
N PRO A 22 -3.81 0.57 13.30
CA PRO A 22 -2.37 0.70 13.26
C PRO A 22 -1.90 1.76 14.24
N ASP A 23 -0.78 1.44 14.88
CA ASP A 23 -0.08 2.35 15.76
C ASP A 23 0.37 3.63 15.02
N GLU A 24 0.72 4.64 15.81
CA GLU A 24 1.14 5.94 15.29
C GLU A 24 2.37 5.82 14.36
N TYR A 25 3.23 4.84 14.61
CA TYR A 25 4.42 4.57 13.80
C TYR A 25 4.05 4.11 12.39
N ALA A 26 3.18 3.11 12.26
CA ALA A 26 2.72 2.62 10.96
C ALA A 26 2.01 3.73 10.16
N ARG A 27 1.20 4.56 10.81
CA ARG A 27 0.55 5.71 10.17
C ARG A 27 1.55 6.73 9.64
N LEU A 28 2.55 7.08 10.45
CA LEU A 28 3.58 8.04 10.06
C LEU A 28 4.41 7.51 8.90
N VAL A 29 4.81 6.24 8.95
CA VAL A 29 5.60 5.58 7.89
C VAL A 29 4.85 5.55 6.57
N LEU A 30 3.56 5.18 6.58
CA LEU A 30 2.75 5.13 5.36
C LEU A 30 2.49 6.51 4.75
N LYS A 31 2.40 7.54 5.58
CA LYS A 31 2.25 8.93 5.13
C LYS A 31 3.48 9.45 4.38
N GLU A 32 4.66 9.03 4.79
CA GLU A 32 5.94 9.45 4.21
C GLU A 32 6.45 8.48 3.12
N ALA A 33 5.65 7.47 2.75
CA ALA A 33 6.01 6.46 1.77
C ALA A 33 5.86 7.00 0.34
N ASP A 34 6.91 6.87 -0.47
CA ASP A 34 6.80 7.13 -1.91
C ASP A 34 6.06 5.99 -2.60
N HIS A 35 6.34 4.74 -2.21
CA HIS A 35 5.61 3.56 -2.65
C HIS A 35 5.32 2.61 -1.48
N VAL A 36 4.19 1.91 -1.58
CA VAL A 36 3.76 0.88 -0.61
C VAL A 36 3.54 -0.43 -1.35
N ILE A 37 4.16 -1.51 -0.89
CA ILE A 37 3.93 -2.86 -1.39
C ILE A 37 3.32 -3.70 -0.28
N LEU A 38 2.12 -4.21 -0.54
CA LEU A 38 1.46 -5.20 0.29
C LEU A 38 1.93 -6.59 -0.12
N MET A 39 2.48 -7.35 0.82
CA MET A 39 2.99 -8.70 0.57
C MET A 39 2.67 -9.61 1.75
N GLN A 40 2.84 -10.91 1.58
CA GLN A 40 2.43 -11.92 2.56
C GLN A 40 0.98 -11.67 3.02
N ASP A 41 0.72 -11.65 4.33
CA ASP A 41 -0.61 -11.38 4.88
C ASP A 41 -1.00 -9.89 4.80
N GLY A 42 -0.05 -9.01 4.48
CA GLY A 42 -0.30 -7.59 4.24
C GLY A 42 -1.23 -7.33 3.06
N VAL A 43 -1.36 -8.25 2.10
CA VAL A 43 -2.29 -8.12 0.96
C VAL A 43 -3.75 -7.99 1.39
N PHE A 44 -4.09 -8.44 2.61
CA PHE A 44 -5.44 -8.27 3.14
C PHE A 44 -5.82 -6.79 3.29
N ASN A 45 -4.87 -5.89 3.56
CA ASN A 45 -5.11 -4.45 3.66
C ASN A 45 -5.62 -3.83 2.32
N GLY A 46 -5.28 -4.44 1.18
CA GLY A 46 -5.65 -3.95 -0.17
C GLY A 46 -6.87 -4.64 -0.78
N SER A 47 -7.46 -5.62 -0.07
CA SER A 47 -8.56 -6.42 -0.60
C SER A 47 -9.93 -5.82 -0.25
N SER A 48 -10.89 -5.96 -1.18
CA SER A 48 -12.27 -5.51 -0.98
C SER A 48 -12.98 -6.21 0.18
N LEU A 49 -12.52 -7.39 0.60
CA LEU A 49 -13.03 -8.13 1.76
C LEU A 49 -12.73 -7.41 3.09
N PHE A 50 -11.72 -6.54 3.11
CA PHE A 50 -11.33 -5.74 4.28
C PHE A 50 -11.51 -4.23 4.03
N ARG A 51 -12.36 -3.83 3.07
CA ARG A 51 -12.70 -2.42 2.78
C ARG A 51 -13.30 -1.67 3.97
N HIS A 52 -13.74 -2.37 5.01
CA HIS A 52 -14.20 -1.76 6.26
C HIS A 52 -13.06 -1.46 7.25
N MET A 53 -11.80 -1.82 6.94
CA MET A 53 -10.65 -1.68 7.84
C MET A 53 -9.60 -0.65 7.40
N SER A 54 -9.86 0.22 6.43
CA SER A 54 -8.95 1.35 6.15
C SER A 54 -9.55 2.70 6.55
N PRO A 55 -9.51 3.06 7.84
CA PRO A 55 -9.80 4.43 8.29
C PRO A 55 -8.62 5.39 8.06
N TYR A 56 -7.56 5.00 7.33
CA TYR A 56 -6.27 5.69 7.41
C TYR A 56 -5.98 6.81 6.45
N GLY A 57 -6.88 7.19 5.54
CA GLY A 57 -6.75 8.44 4.80
C GLY A 57 -5.29 8.73 4.39
N VAL A 58 -4.64 7.73 3.80
CA VAL A 58 -3.26 7.85 3.30
C VAL A 58 -3.27 9.05 2.34
N PRO A 59 -2.26 9.94 2.33
CA PRO A 59 -2.40 11.29 1.79
C PRO A 59 -2.93 11.30 0.36
N GLY A 60 -4.12 11.89 0.22
CA GLY A 60 -5.05 11.76 -0.89
C GLY A 60 -6.51 11.80 -0.41
N GLY A 61 -6.77 11.35 0.83
CA GLY A 61 -8.09 11.36 1.44
C GLY A 61 -8.49 12.68 2.11
N HIS A 62 -9.42 13.43 1.51
CA HIS A 62 -10.18 14.44 2.23
C HIS A 62 -11.55 13.86 2.65
N ARG A 63 -11.77 13.83 3.97
CA ARG A 63 -13.03 13.75 4.74
C ARG A 63 -14.21 12.96 4.14
N ALA A 64 -14.67 11.94 4.89
CA ALA A 64 -15.88 12.05 5.73
C ALA A 64 -16.31 10.66 6.22
N ALA A 65 -16.17 10.43 7.53
CA ALA A 65 -17.06 9.50 8.21
C ALA A 65 -18.46 10.15 8.25
N HIS A 66 -19.50 9.42 7.85
CA HIS A 66 -20.94 9.76 7.88
C HIS A 66 -21.64 10.29 6.61
N ASP A 67 -21.07 10.17 5.42
CA ASP A 67 -21.82 10.36 4.18
C ASP A 67 -21.95 9.02 3.41
N PRO A 68 -23.17 8.45 3.24
CA PRO A 68 -23.37 7.25 2.42
C PRO A 68 -23.14 7.50 0.92
N SER A 69 -22.83 8.75 0.52
CA SER A 69 -22.33 9.11 -0.81
C SER A 69 -20.81 9.26 -0.90
N ALA A 70 -20.06 9.05 0.19
CA ALA A 70 -18.60 9.01 0.16
C ALA A 70 -18.14 7.78 -0.62
N GLU A 71 -17.72 8.00 -1.87
CA GLU A 71 -17.09 6.99 -2.70
C GLU A 71 -15.94 6.34 -1.92
N SER A 72 -15.94 5.01 -1.95
CA SER A 72 -15.01 4.13 -1.25
C SER A 72 -13.57 4.64 -1.34
N GLY A 73 -12.90 4.82 -0.21
CA GLY A 73 -11.50 5.25 -0.18
C GLY A 73 -10.61 4.27 -0.94
N ASP A 74 -10.27 4.62 -2.18
CA ASP A 74 -9.29 3.89 -2.96
C ASP A 74 -7.90 4.10 -2.34
N TRP A 75 -7.10 3.04 -2.30
CA TRP A 75 -5.69 3.17 -1.95
C TRP A 75 -5.02 4.13 -2.94
N PRO A 76 -4.08 4.97 -2.49
CA PRO A 76 -3.36 5.88 -3.38
C PRO A 76 -2.65 5.10 -4.50
N GLY A 77 -2.51 5.72 -5.67
CA GLY A 77 -1.95 5.08 -6.87
C GLY A 77 -0.49 4.62 -6.75
N ASN A 78 0.15 4.87 -5.62
CA ASN A 78 1.48 4.41 -5.25
C ASN A 78 1.47 3.14 -4.36
N CYS A 79 0.30 2.50 -4.18
CA CYS A 79 0.14 1.25 -3.45
C CYS A 79 -0.05 0.07 -4.41
N PHE A 80 0.71 -1.00 -4.18
CA PHE A 80 0.71 -2.21 -4.98
C PHE A 80 0.55 -3.44 -4.08
N ALA A 81 0.06 -4.55 -4.63
CA ALA A 81 0.05 -5.84 -3.94
C ALA A 81 0.84 -6.89 -4.72
N MET A 82 1.54 -7.76 -4.00
CA MET A 82 2.17 -8.94 -4.58
C MET A 82 1.11 -9.86 -5.19
N LYS A 83 1.28 -10.14 -6.49
CA LYS A 83 0.37 -10.96 -7.30
C LYS A 83 0.25 -12.38 -6.75
N GLU A 84 1.39 -12.99 -6.44
CA GLU A 84 1.49 -14.35 -5.93
C GLU A 84 0.81 -14.49 -4.57
N ASP A 85 1.07 -13.56 -3.65
CA ASP A 85 0.47 -13.56 -2.32
C ASP A 85 -1.05 -13.33 -2.37
N THR A 86 -1.50 -12.44 -3.25
CA THR A 86 -2.93 -12.19 -3.47
C THR A 86 -3.63 -13.42 -4.02
N ALA A 87 -3.01 -14.11 -4.99
CA ALA A 87 -3.54 -15.32 -5.60
C ALA A 87 -3.66 -16.47 -4.59
N ILE A 88 -2.62 -16.70 -3.78
CA ILE A 88 -2.61 -17.76 -2.75
C ILE A 88 -3.69 -17.51 -1.69
N ARG A 89 -3.91 -16.25 -1.31
CA ARG A 89 -4.86 -15.86 -0.26
C ARG A 89 -6.30 -15.67 -0.75
N GLY A 90 -6.57 -15.97 -2.02
CA GLY A 90 -7.91 -15.89 -2.61
C GLY A 90 -8.49 -14.47 -2.67
N GLY A 91 -7.65 -13.44 -2.57
CA GLY A 91 -8.08 -12.04 -2.56
C GLY A 91 -8.35 -11.50 -3.96
N LYS A 92 -9.35 -10.63 -4.09
CA LYS A 92 -9.44 -9.68 -5.22
C LYS A 92 -8.80 -8.36 -4.77
N ALA A 93 -7.65 -8.02 -5.33
CA ALA A 93 -7.01 -6.74 -5.06
C ALA A 93 -7.81 -5.61 -5.73
N GLY A 94 -8.16 -4.59 -4.95
CA GLY A 94 -8.66 -3.32 -5.48
C GLY A 94 -7.53 -2.38 -5.89
N ILE A 95 -6.29 -2.88 -5.94
CA ILE A 95 -5.06 -2.14 -6.20
C ILE A 95 -4.23 -2.85 -7.26
N LYS A 96 -3.27 -2.14 -7.85
CA LYS A 96 -2.41 -2.71 -8.90
C LYS A 96 -1.58 -3.86 -8.34
N LEU A 97 -1.56 -4.98 -9.06
CA LEU A 97 -0.73 -6.14 -8.73
C LEU A 97 0.64 -6.00 -9.37
N ILE A 98 1.67 -6.45 -8.64
CA ILE A 98 3.05 -6.54 -9.11
C ILE A 98 3.60 -7.95 -8.87
N ASP A 99 4.59 -8.36 -9.65
CA ASP A 99 5.31 -9.63 -9.47
C ASP A 99 6.67 -9.45 -8.75
N TYR A 100 7.36 -10.57 -8.52
CA TYR A 100 8.68 -10.56 -7.87
C TYR A 100 9.75 -9.74 -8.61
N PRO A 101 9.91 -9.85 -9.94
CA PRO A 101 10.77 -8.95 -10.70
C PRO A 101 10.47 -7.46 -10.45
N GLU A 102 9.20 -7.05 -10.52
CA GLU A 102 8.79 -5.67 -10.24
C GLU A 102 9.10 -5.25 -8.79
N LEU A 103 8.96 -6.16 -7.81
CA LEU A 103 9.39 -5.92 -6.43
C LEU A 103 10.90 -5.70 -6.32
N VAL A 104 11.72 -6.49 -7.02
CA VAL A 104 13.19 -6.35 -7.02
C VAL A 104 13.59 -5.01 -7.63
N GLU A 105 12.96 -4.60 -8.73
CA GLU A 105 13.16 -3.28 -9.33
C GLU A 105 12.77 -2.16 -8.38
N ALA A 106 11.63 -2.29 -7.70
CA ALA A 106 11.20 -1.33 -6.69
C ALA A 106 12.23 -1.24 -5.55
N VAL A 107 12.67 -2.35 -4.99
CA VAL A 107 13.71 -2.38 -3.94
C VAL A 107 15.00 -1.68 -4.40
N ALA A 108 15.44 -1.92 -5.64
CA ALA A 108 16.64 -1.30 -6.19
C ALA A 108 16.49 0.21 -6.47
N ALA A 109 15.28 0.67 -6.77
CA ALA A 109 15.01 2.08 -7.10
C ALA A 109 14.90 2.99 -5.86
N HIS A 110 14.75 2.44 -4.66
CA HIS A 110 14.54 3.20 -3.43
C HIS A 110 15.77 3.23 -2.51
N GLN A 111 16.00 4.37 -1.87
CA GLN A 111 17.14 4.55 -0.94
C GLN A 111 16.88 3.98 0.45
N LYS A 112 15.61 3.96 0.86
CA LYS A 112 15.17 3.52 2.18
C LYS A 112 14.04 2.52 2.01
N ILE A 113 14.13 1.42 2.76
CA ILE A 113 13.10 0.39 2.82
C ILE A 113 12.68 0.27 4.27
N ILE A 114 11.38 0.35 4.52
CA ILE A 114 10.78 0.17 5.84
C ILE A 114 9.82 -1.01 5.77
N THR A 115 9.96 -1.96 6.66
CA THR A 115 9.05 -3.10 6.76
C THR A 115 8.10 -2.90 7.93
N LEU A 116 6.81 -3.06 7.66
CA LEU A 116 5.70 -3.06 8.61
C LEU A 116 5.08 -4.46 8.70
#